data_AF-A0A5C8P8D6-F1
#
_entry.id   AF-A0A5C8P8D6-F1
#
_cell.length_a   1.000
_cell.length_b   1.000
_cell.length_c   1.000
_cell.angle_alpha   90.00
_cell.angle_beta   90.00
_cell.angle_gamma   90.00
#
_symmetry.space_group_name_H-M   'P 1'
#
loop_
_entity.id
_entity.type
_entity.pdbx_description
1 polymer ?
#
loop_
_entity_poly.entity_id
_entity_poly.type
_entity_poly.pdbx_seq_one_letter_code
_entity_poly.pdbx_strand_id
1 'polypeptide(L)' 'MLDKKLIGHTFTPFTATVEAGKIRLFCKAIGEEDPIYQDEAAAKAAGYRAIPAPPTFLT' A
#
# COMPACT_ATOMS: atom_id res chain seq x y z
N MET A 1 9.06 10.88 29.66
CA MET A 1 9.50 9.46 29.62
C MET A 1 8.36 8.62 29.09
N LEU A 2 8.61 7.62 28.25
CA LEU A 2 7.59 6.65 27.81
C LEU A 2 7.24 5.67 28.94
N ASP A 3 5.98 5.23 29.01
CA ASP A 3 5.53 4.21 29.97
C ASP A 3 6.03 2.81 29.53
N LYS A 4 6.92 2.22 30.32
CA LYS A 4 7.53 0.92 30.05
C LYS A 4 6.54 -0.25 30.21
N LYS A 5 5.38 -0.05 30.83
CA LYS A 5 4.35 -1.10 30.98
C LYS A 5 3.75 -1.56 29.65
N LEU A 6 3.91 -0.75 28.60
CA LEU A 6 3.38 -1.03 27.27
C LEU A 6 4.30 -1.90 26.40
N ILE A 7 5.50 -2.25 26.88
CA ILE A 7 6.40 -3.15 26.16
C ILE A 7 5.72 -4.52 26.02
N GLY A 8 5.55 -4.99 24.78
CA GLY A 8 4.87 -6.25 24.47
C GLY A 8 3.34 -6.14 24.34
N HIS A 9 2.76 -4.95 24.45
CA HIS A 9 1.34 -4.75 24.16
C HIS A 9 1.04 -5.02 22.67
N THR A 10 -0.03 -5.76 22.40
CA THR A 10 -0.48 -6.11 21.04
C THR A 10 -1.87 -5.53 20.79
N PHE A 11 -2.09 -4.99 19.59
CA PHE A 11 -3.40 -4.52 19.15
C PHE A 11 -4.22 -5.66 18.53
N THR A 12 -5.56 -5.54 18.58
CA THR A 12 -6.46 -6.46 17.88
C THR A 12 -6.19 -6.41 16.37
N PRO A 13 -6.02 -7.55 15.69
CA PRO A 13 -5.81 -7.57 14.24
C PRO A 13 -7.06 -7.05 13.52
N PHE A 14 -6.85 -6.39 12.38
CA PHE A 14 -7.93 -5.91 11.52
C PHE A 14 -7.61 -6.18 10.05
N THR A 15 -8.64 -6.14 9.21
CA THR A 15 -8.53 -6.27 7.76
C THR A 15 -8.94 -4.98 7.09
N ALA A 16 -8.23 -4.59 6.03
CA ALA A 16 -8.59 -3.46 5.20
C ALA A 16 -8.50 -3.84 3.72
N THR A 17 -9.39 -3.28 2.90
CA THR A 17 -9.35 -3.44 1.45
C THR A 17 -8.27 -2.53 0.87
N VAL A 18 -7.38 -3.09 0.06
CA VAL A 18 -6.39 -2.30 -0.69
C VAL A 18 -7.05 -1.79 -1.98
N GLU A 19 -7.38 -0.51 -2.00
CA GLU A 19 -8.04 0.14 -3.13
C GLU A 19 -7.03 0.75 -4.10
N ALA A 20 -7.29 0.63 -5.41
CA ALA A 20 -6.46 1.22 -6.45
C ALA A 20 -6.30 2.75 -6.29
N GLY A 21 -7.35 3.45 -5.84
CA GLY A 21 -7.27 4.89 -5.58
C GLY A 21 -6.26 5.25 -4.48
N LYS A 22 -6.16 4.42 -3.42
CA LYS A 22 -5.17 4.61 -2.35
C LYS A 22 -3.75 4.31 -2.82
N ILE A 23 -3.57 3.28 -3.65
CA ILE A 23 -2.28 2.99 -4.27
C ILE A 23 -1.81 4.17 -5.13
N ARG A 24 -2.68 4.70 -6.00
CA ARG A 24 -2.35 5.85 -6.85
C ARG A 24 -1.96 7.08 -6.03
N LEU A 25 -2.71 7.37 -4.97
CA LEU A 25 -2.42 8.47 -4.06
C LEU A 25 -1.06 8.30 -3.37
N PHE A 26 -0.77 7.08 -2.91
CA PHE A 26 0.52 6.76 -2.29
C PHE A 26 1.67 6.91 -3.28
N CYS A 27 1.56 6.36 -4.48
CA CYS A 27 2.58 6.48 -5.53
C CYS A 27 2.86 7.95 -5.84
N LYS A 28 1.81 8.77 -5.98
CA LYS A 28 1.95 10.21 -6.15
C LYS A 28 2.70 10.87 -4.99
N ALA A 29 2.45 10.45 -3.74
CA ALA A 29 3.10 11.02 -2.57
C ALA A 29 4.60 10.68 -2.49
N ILE A 30 5.02 9.53 -3.02
CA ILE A 30 6.43 9.10 -3.03
C ILE A 30 7.16 9.42 -4.34
N GLY A 31 6.48 10.01 -5.33
CA GLY A 31 7.05 10.31 -6.65
C GLY A 31 7.21 9.08 -7.56
N GLU A 32 6.42 8.03 -7.35
CA GLU A 32 6.40 6.84 -8.20
C GLU A 32 5.54 7.08 -9.45
N GLU A 33 6.17 6.94 -10.62
CA GLU A 33 5.60 7.30 -11.93
C GLU A 33 5.37 6.08 -12.84
N ASP A 34 5.76 4.87 -12.43
CA ASP A 34 5.55 3.68 -13.25
C ASP A 34 4.04 3.49 -13.56
N PRO A 35 3.65 3.39 -14.85
CA PRO A 35 2.28 3.21 -15.27
C PRO A 35 1.57 2.01 -14.63
N ILE A 36 2.28 0.96 -14.21
CA ILE A 36 1.65 -0.21 -13.57
C ILE A 36 0.88 0.17 -12.31
N TYR A 37 1.25 1.26 -11.63
CA TYR A 37 0.59 1.73 -10.42
C TYR A 37 -0.57 2.70 -10.67
N GLN A 38 -0.71 3.19 -11.90
CA GLN A 38 -1.64 4.26 -12.25
C GLN A 38 -2.69 3.83 -13.28
N ASP A 39 -2.32 2.95 -14.19
CA ASP A 39 -3.12 2.49 -15.31
C ASP A 39 -3.41 0.97 -15.18
N GLU A 40 -4.69 0.62 -15.18
CA GLU A 40 -5.11 -0.77 -15.03
C GLU A 40 -4.80 -1.62 -16.28
N ALA A 41 -4.85 -1.04 -17.47
CA ALA A 41 -4.45 -1.70 -18.70
C ALA A 41 -2.93 -1.94 -18.72
N ALA A 42 -2.12 -0.98 -18.27
CA ALA A 42 -0.67 -1.16 -18.13
C ALA A 42 -0.35 -2.29 -17.12
N ALA A 43 -1.02 -2.29 -15.96
CA ALA A 43 -0.88 -3.35 -14.96
C ALA A 43 -1.25 -4.73 -15.54
N LYS A 44 -2.37 -4.82 -16.28
CA LYS A 44 -2.79 -6.06 -16.94
C LYS A 44 -1.84 -6.52 -18.03
N ALA A 45 -1.33 -5.60 -18.84
CA ALA A 45 -0.32 -5.89 -19.87
C ALA A 45 1.00 -6.40 -19.25
N ALA A 46 1.36 -5.92 -18.06
CA ALA A 46 2.49 -6.41 -17.26
C ALA A 46 2.21 -7.76 -16.56
N GLY A 47 1.02 -8.35 -16.74
CA GLY A 47 0.67 -9.66 -16.19
C GLY A 47 0.01 -9.62 -14.82
N TYR A 48 -0.29 -8.44 -14.27
CA TYR A 48 -1.02 -8.32 -13.02
C TYR A 48 -2.53 -8.44 -13.23
N ARG A 49 -3.23 -8.99 -12.24
CA ARG A 49 -4.70 -9.05 -12.26
C ARG A 49 -5.34 -7.65 -12.16
N ALA A 50 -4.70 -6.74 -11.43
CA ALA A 50 -5.11 -5.37 -11.17
C ALA A 50 -3.88 -4.53 -10.81
N ILE A 51 -4.06 -3.24 -10.50
CA ILE A 51 -2.99 -2.38 -10.02
C ILE A 51 -2.33 -2.99 -8.77
N PRO A 52 -1.02 -3.31 -8.80
CA PRO A 52 -0.31 -3.87 -7.67
C PRO A 52 -0.06 -2.81 -6.59
N ALA A 53 0.01 -3.24 -5.33
CA ALA A 53 0.48 -2.37 -4.26
C ALA A 53 2.02 -2.28 -4.29
N PRO A 54 2.61 -1.08 -4.19
CA PRO A 54 4.06 -0.93 -4.05
C PRO A 54 4.58 -1.69 -2.80
N PRO A 55 5.82 -2.18 -2.81
CA PRO A 55 6.40 -2.93 -1.68
C PRO A 55 6.39 -2.16 -0.35
N THR A 56 6.36 -0.83 -0.40
CA THR A 56 6.37 0.07 0.76
C THR A 56 4.99 0.59 1.18
N PHE A 57 3.90 0.07 0.61
CA PHE A 57 2.55 0.61 0.84
C PHE A 57 2.01 0.41 2.28
N LEU A 58 2.45 -0.64 2.99
CA LEU A 58 1.92 -1.03 4.32
C LEU A 58 2.89 -0.81 5.49
N THR A 59 3.97 -0.07 5.27
CA THR A 59 4.95 0.28 6.33
C THR A 59 4.51 1.50 7.10
#